data_AF-A0A9E4DK88-F1
#
_entry.id   AF-A0A9E4DK88-F1
#
_cell.length_a   1.000
_cell.length_b   1.000
_cell.length_c   1.000
_cell.angle_alpha   90.00
_cell.angle_beta   90.00
_cell.angle_gamma   90.00
#
_symmetry.space_group_name_H-M   'P 1'
#
loop_
_entity.id
_entity.type
_entity.pdbx_description
1 polymer ?
#
loop_
_entity_poly.entity_id
_entity_poly.type
_entity_poly.pdbx_seq_one_letter_code
_entity_poly.pdbx_strand_id
1 'polypeptide(L)'
;MLSNKQSSRSLVSFLVAWSFLILTVTGLVLYVVPQGRVAYWTHWSLAGMEKEQWAWVHMMFGGVFIVTGALHLFFNWNTFMTFLAGRVKGHMRVKREVLIATLLTLFIFVTSVARWPPSSWIIDLNARIKDAWVTSPASEPPFGHAEEVSLAAIARRMQLDLDQGIAALRAQGVQFDDTSQTLEQIARHNGITPMAVYAILAPFERATDKGFAGLTAEEVEAKLAGSGLGQKTLAQLSVVLGVDEATAFARLRAAGVEATREDKVKDVAERYALRPVELAMRMLALP
;
A
#
# COMPACT_ATOMS: atom_id res chain seq x y z
N MET A 1 -34.68 31.65 -9.62
CA MET A 1 -33.89 32.89 -9.85
C MET A 1 -32.71 32.87 -8.88
N LEU A 2 -31.48 32.61 -9.34
CA LEU A 2 -30.29 32.55 -8.46
C LEU A 2 -29.84 33.99 -8.14
N SER A 3 -29.92 34.39 -6.86
CA SER A 3 -29.55 35.72 -6.37
C SER A 3 -28.04 35.82 -6.17
N ASN A 4 -27.39 36.83 -6.76
CA ASN A 4 -25.93 36.85 -6.98
C ASN A 4 -25.20 37.96 -6.21
N LYS A 5 -25.45 38.11 -4.90
CA LYS A 5 -24.80 39.14 -4.07
C LYS A 5 -23.44 38.73 -3.45
N GLN A 6 -23.03 37.45 -3.53
CA GLN A 6 -21.71 36.97 -3.06
C GLN A 6 -21.14 35.81 -3.91
N SER A 7 -21.04 35.99 -5.23
CA SER A 7 -20.72 34.87 -6.15
C SER A 7 -19.42 34.14 -5.82
N SER A 8 -18.30 34.86 -5.61
CA SER A 8 -16.98 34.22 -5.45
C SER A 8 -16.73 33.63 -4.06
N ARG A 9 -17.09 34.36 -2.99
CA ARG A 9 -16.94 33.87 -1.61
C ARG A 9 -17.81 32.65 -1.34
N SER A 10 -19.09 32.72 -1.73
CA SER A 10 -20.02 31.61 -1.57
C SER A 10 -19.59 30.40 -2.41
N LEU A 11 -19.18 30.61 -3.66
CA LEU A 11 -18.65 29.54 -4.51
C LEU A 11 -17.45 28.85 -3.86
N VAL A 12 -16.45 29.61 -3.39
CA VAL A 12 -15.26 29.04 -2.75
C VAL A 12 -15.63 28.26 -1.48
N SER A 13 -16.53 28.78 -0.63
CA SER A 13 -17.00 28.04 0.54
C SER A 13 -17.70 26.73 0.17
N PHE A 14 -18.53 26.72 -0.88
CA PHE A 14 -19.14 25.47 -1.36
C PHE A 14 -18.13 24.51 -1.96
N LEU A 15 -17.12 25.00 -2.70
CA LEU A 15 -16.05 24.15 -3.24
C LEU A 15 -15.24 23.49 -2.13
N VAL A 16 -14.91 24.24 -1.06
CA VAL A 16 -14.25 23.68 0.13
C VAL A 16 -15.13 22.61 0.78
N ALA A 17 -16.42 22.88 0.96
CA ALA A 17 -17.35 21.93 1.60
C ALA A 17 -17.52 20.64 0.79
N TRP A 18 -17.72 20.74 -0.53
CA TRP A 18 -17.83 19.57 -1.41
C TRP A 18 -16.52 18.79 -1.50
N SER A 19 -15.38 19.49 -1.59
CA SER A 19 -14.08 18.83 -1.61
C SER A 19 -13.80 18.10 -0.29
N PHE A 20 -14.16 18.68 0.86
CA PHE A 20 -14.07 18.01 2.15
C PHE A 20 -14.91 16.72 2.21
N LEU A 21 -16.16 16.77 1.72
CA LEU A 21 -17.03 15.59 1.68
C LEU A 21 -16.42 14.48 0.82
N ILE A 22 -15.98 14.82 -0.39
CA ILE A 22 -15.39 13.86 -1.33
C ILE A 22 -14.07 13.30 -0.78
N LEU A 23 -13.20 14.13 -0.21
CA LEU A 23 -11.97 13.69 0.45
C LEU A 23 -12.23 12.77 1.64
N THR A 24 -13.30 13.01 2.39
CA THR A 24 -13.70 12.13 3.50
C THR A 24 -14.11 10.76 2.98
N VAL A 25 -15.00 10.70 1.98
CA VAL A 25 -15.46 9.45 1.39
C VAL A 25 -14.31 8.68 0.76
N THR A 26 -13.52 9.34 -0.08
CA THR A 26 -12.38 8.71 -0.75
C THR A 26 -11.28 8.32 0.24
N GLY A 27 -11.04 9.11 1.30
CA GLY A 27 -10.11 8.77 2.38
C GLY A 27 -10.52 7.52 3.14
N LEU A 28 -11.83 7.35 3.43
CA LEU A 28 -12.35 6.12 4.03
C LEU A 28 -12.19 4.91 3.11
N VAL A 29 -12.46 5.07 1.80
CA VAL A 29 -12.25 3.99 0.83
C VAL A 29 -10.77 3.60 0.75
N LEU A 30 -9.86 4.57 0.64
CA LEU A 30 -8.41 4.34 0.60
C LEU A 30 -7.85 3.79 1.92
N TYR A 31 -8.56 4.01 3.01
CA TYR A 31 -8.25 3.38 4.28
C TYR A 31 -8.58 1.88 4.26
N VAL A 32 -9.69 1.46 3.66
CA VAL A 32 -10.11 0.04 3.68
C VAL A 32 -9.67 -0.80 2.48
N VAL A 33 -9.37 -0.19 1.33
CA VAL A 33 -8.96 -0.88 0.08
C VAL A 33 -7.73 -1.78 0.31
N PRO A 34 -7.66 -2.99 -0.30
CA PRO A 34 -6.50 -3.86 -0.18
C PRO A 34 -5.16 -3.20 -0.55
N GLN A 35 -4.07 -3.85 -0.14
CA GLN A 35 -2.72 -3.49 -0.58
C GLN A 35 -2.63 -3.51 -2.12
N GLY A 36 -1.75 -2.68 -2.70
CA GLY A 36 -1.63 -2.53 -4.17
C GLY A 36 -1.44 -3.88 -4.85
N ARG A 37 -0.49 -4.68 -4.35
CA ARG A 37 -0.21 -6.04 -4.83
C ARG A 37 -1.44 -6.95 -4.92
N VAL A 38 -2.39 -6.83 -3.98
CA VAL A 38 -3.60 -7.65 -3.96
C VAL A 38 -4.65 -7.03 -4.87
N ALA A 39 -4.81 -5.70 -4.79
CA ALA A 39 -5.80 -4.96 -5.57
C ALA A 39 -5.62 -5.16 -7.08
N TYR A 40 -4.38 -5.05 -7.58
CA TYR A 40 -4.07 -5.22 -9.00
C TYR A 40 -4.18 -6.68 -9.43
N TRP A 41 -3.63 -7.59 -8.62
CA TRP A 41 -3.65 -9.02 -8.89
C TRP A 41 -5.06 -9.61 -9.00
N THR A 42 -6.00 -9.07 -8.25
CA THR A 42 -7.39 -9.55 -8.16
C THR A 42 -8.40 -8.69 -8.91
N HIS A 43 -7.96 -7.62 -9.58
CA HIS A 43 -8.84 -6.56 -10.14
C HIS A 43 -9.89 -6.08 -9.13
N TRP A 44 -9.44 -5.79 -7.90
CA TRP A 44 -10.34 -5.28 -6.87
C TRP A 44 -11.03 -4.01 -7.35
N SER A 45 -12.35 -3.96 -7.17
CA SER A 45 -13.16 -2.79 -7.47
C SER A 45 -14.22 -2.56 -6.39
N LEU A 46 -14.61 -1.30 -6.23
CA LEU A 46 -15.70 -0.88 -5.36
C LEU A 46 -16.49 0.23 -6.08
N ALA A 47 -17.81 0.08 -6.13
CA ALA A 47 -18.72 0.98 -6.84
C ALA A 47 -18.31 1.22 -8.32
N GLY A 48 -17.82 0.18 -8.99
CA GLY A 48 -17.38 0.25 -10.39
C GLY A 48 -16.03 0.95 -10.60
N MET A 49 -15.31 1.30 -9.52
CA MET A 49 -13.99 1.92 -9.59
C MET A 49 -12.93 1.03 -8.96
N GLU A 50 -11.80 0.89 -9.64
CA GLU A 50 -10.60 0.23 -9.13
C GLU A 50 -9.86 1.12 -8.14
N LYS A 51 -8.91 0.52 -7.41
CA LYS A 51 -8.09 1.21 -6.41
C LYS A 51 -7.48 2.51 -6.93
N GLU A 52 -6.96 2.49 -8.15
CA GLU A 52 -6.31 3.66 -8.77
C GLU A 52 -7.28 4.78 -9.03
N GLN A 53 -8.47 4.47 -9.52
CA GLN A 53 -9.50 5.48 -9.78
C GLN A 53 -9.94 6.16 -8.48
N TRP A 54 -10.10 5.40 -7.39
CA TRP A 54 -10.32 5.98 -6.05
C TRP A 54 -9.18 6.91 -5.62
N ALA A 55 -7.92 6.52 -5.87
CA ALA A 55 -6.76 7.34 -5.57
C ALA A 55 -6.69 8.61 -6.42
N TRP A 56 -7.05 8.54 -7.71
CA TRP A 56 -7.10 9.71 -8.60
C TRP A 56 -8.15 10.72 -8.17
N VAL A 57 -9.36 10.26 -7.82
CA VAL A 57 -10.41 11.16 -7.30
C VAL A 57 -9.94 11.84 -6.02
N HIS A 58 -9.36 11.09 -5.08
CA HIS A 58 -8.81 11.67 -3.84
C HIS A 58 -7.72 12.72 -4.13
N MET A 59 -6.79 12.41 -5.04
CA MET A 59 -5.69 13.30 -5.41
C MET A 59 -6.19 14.60 -6.06
N MET A 60 -7.11 14.50 -7.02
CA MET A 60 -7.67 15.65 -7.73
C MET A 60 -8.44 16.57 -6.78
N PHE A 61 -9.31 16.00 -5.93
CA PHE A 61 -10.05 16.80 -4.94
C PHE A 61 -9.14 17.31 -3.81
N GLY A 62 -8.02 16.64 -3.53
CA GLY A 62 -6.98 17.15 -2.63
C GLY A 62 -6.36 18.43 -3.16
N GLY A 63 -6.00 18.46 -4.44
CA GLY A 63 -5.51 19.66 -5.11
C GLY A 63 -6.54 20.79 -5.10
N VAL A 64 -7.80 20.49 -5.43
CA VAL A 64 -8.89 21.46 -5.35
C VAL A 64 -9.07 22.00 -3.93
N PHE A 65 -9.04 21.14 -2.92
CA PHE A 65 -9.18 21.53 -1.51
C PHE A 65 -8.05 22.45 -1.04
N ILE A 66 -6.80 22.20 -1.45
CA ILE A 66 -5.66 23.07 -1.12
C ILE A 66 -5.85 24.46 -1.71
N VAL A 67 -6.12 24.54 -3.03
CA VAL A 67 -6.29 25.83 -3.73
C VAL A 67 -7.48 26.60 -3.18
N THR A 68 -8.64 25.94 -3.06
CA THR A 68 -9.86 26.58 -2.59
C THR A 68 -9.81 26.88 -1.10
N GLY A 69 -9.11 26.08 -0.29
CA GLY A 69 -8.85 26.35 1.13
C GLY A 69 -7.97 27.58 1.33
N ALA A 70 -6.93 27.77 0.50
CA ALA A 70 -6.11 28.97 0.52
C ALA A 70 -6.92 30.23 0.14
N LEU A 71 -7.73 30.13 -0.94
CA LEU A 71 -8.65 31.21 -1.33
C LEU A 71 -9.70 31.50 -0.26
N HIS A 72 -10.22 30.46 0.40
CA HIS A 72 -11.19 30.59 1.48
C HIS A 72 -10.57 31.34 2.67
N LEU A 73 -9.33 31.01 3.05
CA LEU A 73 -8.60 31.70 4.11
C LEU A 73 -8.30 33.15 3.73
N PHE A 74 -7.88 33.40 2.49
CA PHE A 74 -7.62 34.74 1.98
C PHE A 74 -8.88 35.62 1.98
N PHE A 75 -10.00 35.12 1.45
CA PHE A 75 -11.25 35.87 1.41
C PHE A 75 -11.88 36.12 2.78
N ASN A 76 -11.56 35.27 3.77
CA ASN A 76 -12.09 35.34 5.13
C ASN A 76 -11.02 35.69 6.18
N TRP A 77 -9.92 36.33 5.77
CA TRP A 77 -8.76 36.59 6.63
C TRP A 77 -9.10 37.36 7.92
N ASN A 78 -9.91 38.42 7.80
CA ASN A 78 -10.32 39.22 8.96
C ASN A 78 -11.12 38.39 9.98
N THR A 79 -12.01 37.51 9.49
CA THR A 79 -12.78 36.60 10.32
C THR A 79 -11.86 35.59 11.01
N PHE A 80 -10.88 35.04 10.28
CA PHE A 80 -9.90 34.11 10.84
C PHE A 80 -9.05 34.75 11.95
N MET A 81 -8.53 35.97 11.75
CA MET A 81 -7.77 36.69 12.78
C MET A 81 -8.58 36.92 14.07
N THR A 82 -9.89 37.15 13.93
CA THR A 82 -10.81 37.29 15.08
C THR A 82 -10.94 36.00 15.89
N PHE A 83 -10.81 34.84 15.25
CA PHE A 83 -10.76 33.54 15.95
C PHE A 83 -9.40 33.30 16.61
N LEU A 84 -8.31 33.74 15.99
CA LEU A 84 -6.95 33.50 16.47
C LEU A 84 -6.64 34.28 17.76
N ALA A 85 -7.01 35.56 17.79
CA ALA A 85 -6.72 36.41 18.94
C ALA A 85 -7.81 37.45 19.21
N GLY A 86 -8.07 37.68 20.50
CA GLY A 86 -8.94 38.75 20.96
C GLY A 86 -8.11 39.95 21.40
N ARG A 87 -8.59 41.16 21.11
CA ARG A 87 -8.01 42.39 21.65
C ARG A 87 -8.58 42.63 23.05
N VAL A 88 -7.77 42.46 24.09
CA VAL A 88 -8.17 42.72 25.49
C VAL A 88 -7.21 43.75 26.07
N LYS A 89 -7.73 44.92 26.49
CA LYS A 89 -6.94 46.03 27.04
C LYS A 89 -5.73 46.42 26.16
N GLY A 90 -5.97 46.62 24.86
CA GLY A 90 -4.95 47.09 23.91
C GLY A 90 -3.95 46.04 23.42
N HIS A 91 -3.85 44.88 24.09
CA HIS A 91 -2.94 43.79 23.74
C HIS A 91 -3.67 42.65 23.03
N MET A 92 -2.98 42.02 22.09
CA MET A 92 -3.47 40.85 21.38
C MET A 92 -3.22 39.60 22.24
N ARG A 93 -4.26 38.88 22.63
CA ARG A 93 -4.13 37.64 23.44
C ARG A 93 -4.70 36.47 22.66
N VAL A 94 -3.88 35.44 22.45
CA VAL A 94 -4.27 34.19 21.78
C VAL A 94 -5.35 33.51 22.61
N LYS A 95 -6.39 33.03 21.94
CA LYS A 95 -7.50 32.33 22.60
C LYS A 95 -7.07 30.94 23.07
N ARG A 96 -7.64 30.44 24.17
CA ARG A 96 -7.28 29.13 24.74
C ARG A 96 -7.55 28.00 23.75
N GLU A 97 -8.59 28.15 22.95
CA GLU A 97 -9.02 27.24 21.89
C GLU A 97 -7.92 27.05 20.85
N VAL A 98 -7.20 28.11 20.48
CA VAL A 98 -6.06 28.04 19.54
C VAL A 98 -4.92 27.24 20.15
N LEU A 99 -4.60 27.48 21.43
CA LEU A 99 -3.57 26.71 22.12
C LEU A 99 -3.95 25.23 22.20
N ILE A 100 -5.19 24.90 22.55
CA ILE A 100 -5.68 23.52 22.62
C ILE A 100 -5.65 22.86 21.25
N ALA A 101 -6.14 23.52 20.20
CA ALA A 101 -6.13 23.00 18.84
C ALA A 101 -4.70 22.74 18.32
N THR A 102 -3.77 23.67 18.59
CA THR A 102 -2.36 23.51 18.24
C THR A 102 -1.72 22.34 19.00
N LEU A 103 -1.92 22.24 20.31
CA LEU A 103 -1.38 21.15 21.13
C LEU A 103 -1.94 19.80 20.69
N LEU A 104 -3.24 19.71 20.40
CA LEU A 104 -3.87 18.49 19.92
C LEU A 104 -3.34 18.09 18.53
N THR A 105 -3.17 19.06 17.63
CA THR A 105 -2.59 18.82 16.30
C THR A 105 -1.15 18.31 16.40
N LEU A 106 -0.33 18.96 17.24
CA LEU A 106 1.05 18.52 17.49
C LEU A 106 1.09 17.14 18.15
N PHE A 107 0.19 16.87 19.09
CA PHE A 107 0.09 15.56 19.74
C PHE A 107 -0.23 14.45 18.72
N ILE A 108 -1.24 14.65 17.86
CA ILE A 108 -1.59 13.70 16.80
C ILE A 108 -0.43 13.55 15.81
N PHE A 109 0.22 14.64 15.41
CA PHE A 109 1.36 14.60 14.51
C PHE A 109 2.53 13.79 15.09
N VAL A 110 2.97 14.11 16.31
CA VAL A 110 4.08 13.43 16.99
C VAL A 110 3.78 11.95 17.20
N THR A 111 2.59 11.61 17.71
CA THR A 111 2.20 10.21 17.92
C THR A 111 2.09 9.44 16.61
N SER A 112 1.68 10.08 15.51
CA SER A 112 1.64 9.43 14.18
C SER A 112 3.02 9.16 13.62
N VAL A 113 3.95 10.13 13.71
CA VAL A 113 5.34 9.97 13.26
C VAL A 113 6.07 8.93 14.10
N ALA A 114 5.90 8.97 15.42
CA ALA A 114 6.54 8.03 16.35
C ALA A 114 5.85 6.65 16.41
N ARG A 115 4.73 6.46 15.71
CA ARG A 115 3.84 5.28 15.83
C ARG A 115 3.48 4.96 17.29
N TRP A 116 3.20 5.98 18.09
CA TRP A 116 2.74 5.83 19.47
C TRP A 116 1.20 5.82 19.54
N PRO A 117 0.61 5.22 20.60
CA PRO A 117 -0.81 5.37 20.87
C PRO A 117 -1.21 6.85 21.06
N PRO A 118 -2.39 7.27 20.60
CA PRO A 118 -3.45 6.45 19.98
C PRO A 118 -3.30 6.26 18.46
N SER A 119 -2.40 6.99 17.78
CA SER A 119 -2.25 6.92 16.32
C SER A 119 -1.88 5.53 15.81
N SER A 120 -1.05 4.78 16.56
CA SER A 120 -0.72 3.40 16.21
C SER A 120 -1.95 2.50 16.11
N TRP A 121 -2.96 2.67 16.95
CA TRP A 121 -4.19 1.86 16.89
C TRP A 121 -4.92 2.01 15.56
N ILE A 122 -4.99 3.23 15.04
CA ILE A 122 -5.59 3.53 13.74
C ILE A 122 -4.71 2.95 12.62
N ILE A 123 -3.40 3.14 12.68
CA ILE A 123 -2.50 2.62 11.65
C ILE A 123 -2.51 1.08 11.60
N ASP A 124 -2.56 0.42 12.76
CA ASP A 124 -2.60 -1.04 12.85
C ASP A 124 -3.97 -1.60 12.44
N LEU A 125 -5.06 -0.88 12.74
CA LEU A 125 -6.39 -1.21 12.23
C LEU A 125 -6.42 -1.13 10.69
N ASN A 126 -5.80 -0.11 10.10
CA ASN A 126 -5.63 -0.02 8.65
C ASN A 126 -4.96 -1.27 8.08
N ALA A 127 -3.83 -1.68 8.67
CA ALA A 127 -3.09 -2.86 8.24
C ALA A 127 -3.94 -4.14 8.34
N ARG A 128 -4.62 -4.34 9.48
CA ARG A 128 -5.50 -5.51 9.68
C ARG A 128 -6.64 -5.60 8.67
N ILE A 129 -7.30 -4.47 8.38
CA ILE A 129 -8.38 -4.43 7.36
C ILE A 129 -7.80 -4.77 5.98
N LYS A 130 -6.64 -4.21 5.64
CA LYS A 130 -6.00 -4.46 4.35
C LYS A 130 -5.55 -5.90 4.18
N ASP A 131 -5.07 -6.52 5.25
CA ASP A 131 -4.65 -7.93 5.25
C ASP A 131 -5.85 -8.89 5.20
N ALA A 132 -7.02 -8.48 5.74
CA ALA A 132 -8.24 -9.29 5.70
C ALA A 132 -8.77 -9.56 4.27
N TRP A 133 -8.31 -8.79 3.27
CA TRP A 133 -8.60 -9.07 1.86
C TRP A 133 -7.83 -10.27 1.29
N VAL A 134 -6.79 -10.74 1.96
CA VAL A 134 -6.04 -11.94 1.58
C VAL A 134 -6.80 -13.17 2.08
N THR A 135 -7.70 -13.70 1.27
CA THR A 135 -8.57 -14.84 1.64
C THR A 135 -7.92 -16.19 1.41
N SER A 136 -6.94 -16.26 0.51
CA SER A 136 -6.17 -17.47 0.20
C SER A 136 -4.73 -17.12 -0.20
N PRO A 137 -3.79 -18.08 -0.15
CA PRO A 137 -2.43 -17.86 -0.64
C PRO A 137 -2.37 -17.37 -2.09
N ALA A 138 -3.32 -17.76 -2.93
CA ALA A 138 -3.41 -17.32 -4.33
C ALA A 138 -3.80 -15.85 -4.51
N SER A 139 -4.36 -15.22 -3.47
CA SER A 139 -4.71 -13.79 -3.47
C SER A 139 -3.48 -12.88 -3.42
N GLU A 140 -2.32 -13.43 -3.04
CA GLU A 140 -1.05 -12.74 -3.17
C GLU A 140 -0.38 -13.13 -4.50
N PRO A 141 0.15 -12.15 -5.25
CA PRO A 141 0.97 -12.46 -6.42
C PRO A 141 2.26 -13.17 -5.97
N PRO A 142 2.87 -13.99 -6.84
CA PRO A 142 4.11 -14.71 -6.53
C PRO A 142 5.29 -13.77 -6.20
N PHE A 143 5.24 -12.53 -6.67
CA PHE A 143 6.16 -11.44 -6.34
C PHE A 143 5.48 -10.09 -6.63
N GLY A 144 6.11 -8.98 -6.24
CA GLY A 144 5.53 -7.65 -6.48
C GLY A 144 5.40 -7.32 -7.97
N HIS A 145 4.27 -6.72 -8.37
CA HIS A 145 3.97 -6.34 -9.75
C HIS A 145 4.00 -7.52 -10.75
N ALA A 146 3.64 -8.73 -10.30
CA ALA A 146 3.60 -9.92 -11.17
C ALA A 146 2.59 -9.77 -12.32
N GLU A 147 1.54 -9.00 -12.13
CA GLU A 147 0.56 -8.62 -13.16
C GLU A 147 1.19 -7.82 -14.30
N GLU A 148 2.24 -7.04 -14.03
CA GLU A 148 2.86 -6.13 -14.99
C GLU A 148 3.94 -6.81 -15.85
N VAL A 149 4.36 -8.03 -15.52
CA VAL A 149 5.40 -8.71 -16.30
C VAL A 149 4.81 -9.60 -17.39
N SER A 150 5.60 -9.85 -18.43
CA SER A 150 5.20 -10.69 -19.56
C SER A 150 5.01 -12.15 -19.17
N LEU A 151 4.19 -12.88 -19.95
CA LEU A 151 4.02 -14.32 -19.81
C LEU A 151 5.37 -15.07 -19.84
N ALA A 152 6.27 -14.68 -20.74
CA ALA A 152 7.63 -15.23 -20.82
C ALA A 152 8.48 -14.90 -19.59
N ALA A 153 8.35 -13.69 -19.03
CA ALA A 153 9.07 -13.28 -17.83
C ALA A 153 8.58 -14.05 -16.60
N ILE A 154 7.27 -14.24 -16.45
CA ILE A 154 6.72 -15.10 -15.38
C ILE A 154 7.22 -16.52 -15.52
N ALA A 155 7.18 -17.11 -16.72
CA ALA A 155 7.64 -18.48 -16.90
C ALA A 155 9.11 -18.64 -16.56
N ARG A 156 9.96 -17.66 -16.90
CA ARG A 156 11.37 -17.68 -16.51
C ARG A 156 11.57 -17.55 -15.01
N ARG A 157 10.90 -16.59 -14.38
CA ARG A 157 11.06 -16.25 -12.95
C ARG A 157 10.49 -17.33 -12.02
N MET A 158 9.38 -17.93 -12.43
CA MET A 158 8.71 -19.02 -11.71
C MET A 158 9.12 -20.40 -12.23
N GLN A 159 10.13 -20.46 -13.12
CA GLN A 159 10.65 -21.73 -13.68
C GLN A 159 9.55 -22.64 -14.25
N LEU A 160 8.56 -22.04 -14.91
CA LEU A 160 7.44 -22.75 -15.51
C LEU A 160 7.86 -23.43 -16.81
N ASP A 161 7.24 -24.56 -17.12
CA ASP A 161 7.22 -25.09 -18.46
C ASP A 161 6.28 -24.23 -19.34
N LEU A 162 6.86 -23.26 -20.04
CA LEU A 162 6.12 -22.26 -20.80
C LEU A 162 5.26 -22.89 -21.90
N ASP A 163 5.75 -23.93 -22.58
CA ASP A 163 5.02 -24.57 -23.68
C ASP A 163 3.77 -25.29 -23.16
N GLN A 164 3.90 -26.01 -22.04
CA GLN A 164 2.74 -26.65 -21.38
C GLN A 164 1.77 -25.60 -20.81
N GLY A 165 2.28 -24.52 -20.21
CA GLY A 165 1.47 -23.42 -19.70
C GLY A 165 0.66 -22.72 -20.79
N ILE A 166 1.27 -22.45 -21.95
CA ILE A 166 0.59 -21.90 -23.14
C ILE A 166 -0.50 -22.83 -23.63
N ALA A 167 -0.21 -24.14 -23.73
CA ALA A 167 -1.19 -25.12 -24.14
C ALA A 167 -2.40 -25.15 -23.18
N ALA A 168 -2.16 -25.06 -21.87
CA ALA A 168 -3.21 -25.03 -20.86
C ALA A 168 -4.06 -23.75 -20.91
N LEU A 169 -3.42 -22.58 -21.07
CA LEU A 169 -4.13 -21.30 -21.25
C LEU A 169 -5.06 -21.37 -22.47
N ARG A 170 -4.55 -21.84 -23.61
CA ARG A 170 -5.34 -22.00 -24.85
C ARG A 170 -6.45 -23.04 -24.69
N ALA A 171 -6.20 -24.14 -23.99
CA ALA A 171 -7.22 -25.15 -23.70
C ALA A 171 -8.37 -24.62 -22.84
N GLN A 172 -8.11 -23.63 -21.98
CA GLN A 172 -9.15 -22.92 -21.21
C GLN A 172 -9.76 -21.73 -21.96
N GLY A 173 -9.41 -21.54 -23.24
CA GLY A 173 -9.96 -20.47 -24.08
C GLY A 173 -9.35 -19.10 -23.84
N VAL A 174 -8.24 -18.99 -23.10
CA VAL A 174 -7.54 -17.72 -22.88
C VAL A 174 -6.85 -17.29 -24.17
N GLN A 175 -7.22 -16.11 -24.67
CA GLN A 175 -6.74 -15.51 -25.91
C GLN A 175 -5.61 -14.52 -25.65
N PHE A 176 -4.50 -14.69 -26.35
CA PHE A 176 -3.35 -13.78 -26.32
C PHE A 176 -2.56 -13.94 -27.63
N ASP A 177 -1.91 -12.87 -28.05
CA ASP A 177 -1.18 -12.76 -29.31
C ASP A 177 0.19 -13.44 -29.21
N ASP A 178 0.95 -13.09 -28.16
CA ASP A 178 2.29 -13.60 -27.93
C ASP A 178 2.70 -13.57 -26.45
N THR A 179 3.88 -14.14 -26.15
CA THR A 179 4.38 -14.27 -24.77
C THR A 179 5.00 -13.00 -24.19
N SER A 180 5.08 -11.91 -24.96
CA SER A 180 5.55 -10.60 -24.51
C SER A 180 4.45 -9.81 -23.80
N GLN A 181 3.17 -10.17 -24.03
CA GLN A 181 2.04 -9.58 -23.32
C GLN A 181 2.11 -9.85 -21.82
N THR A 182 1.76 -8.83 -21.04
CA THR A 182 1.72 -8.93 -19.58
C THR A 182 0.53 -9.76 -19.11
N LEU A 183 0.62 -10.30 -17.91
CA LEU A 183 -0.52 -10.99 -17.31
C LEU A 183 -1.74 -10.08 -17.21
N GLU A 184 -1.52 -8.80 -16.90
CA GLU A 184 -2.57 -7.78 -16.88
C GLU A 184 -3.21 -7.61 -18.26
N GLN A 185 -2.43 -7.48 -19.33
CA GLN A 185 -2.95 -7.34 -20.69
C GLN A 185 -3.78 -8.56 -21.10
N ILE A 186 -3.25 -9.77 -20.84
CA ILE A 186 -3.94 -11.03 -21.11
C ILE A 186 -5.24 -11.10 -20.29
N ALA A 187 -5.19 -10.79 -19.00
CA ALA A 187 -6.34 -10.81 -18.10
C ALA A 187 -7.45 -9.89 -18.59
N ARG A 188 -7.11 -8.63 -18.91
CA ARG A 188 -8.06 -7.63 -19.42
C ARG A 188 -8.69 -8.03 -20.74
N HIS A 189 -7.89 -8.54 -21.69
CA HIS A 189 -8.39 -8.99 -22.98
C HIS A 189 -9.42 -10.13 -22.84
N ASN A 190 -9.27 -10.96 -21.80
CA ASN A 190 -10.13 -12.12 -21.56
C ASN A 190 -11.23 -11.87 -20.51
N GLY A 191 -11.32 -10.68 -19.93
CA GLY A 191 -12.31 -10.39 -18.86
C GLY A 191 -12.09 -11.22 -17.59
N ILE A 192 -10.86 -11.65 -17.33
CA ILE A 192 -10.45 -12.39 -16.12
C ILE A 192 -9.38 -11.59 -15.36
N THR A 193 -8.91 -12.12 -14.22
CA THR A 193 -7.88 -11.47 -13.40
C THR A 193 -6.48 -12.04 -13.66
N PRO A 194 -5.39 -11.30 -13.37
CA PRO A 194 -4.03 -11.82 -13.40
C PRO A 194 -3.87 -13.06 -12.50
N MET A 195 -4.53 -13.07 -11.34
CA MET A 195 -4.64 -14.23 -10.47
C MET A 195 -5.19 -15.46 -11.19
N ALA A 196 -6.26 -15.30 -11.97
CA ALA A 196 -6.86 -16.41 -12.72
C ALA A 196 -5.94 -16.92 -13.83
N VAL A 197 -5.28 -16.02 -14.56
CA VAL A 197 -4.27 -16.40 -15.59
C VAL A 197 -3.14 -17.20 -14.93
N TYR A 198 -2.60 -16.72 -13.81
CA TYR A 198 -1.52 -17.40 -13.11
C TYR A 198 -1.96 -18.73 -12.48
N ALA A 199 -3.21 -18.84 -12.00
CA ALA A 199 -3.71 -20.09 -11.46
C ALA A 199 -3.70 -21.24 -12.49
N ILE A 200 -3.85 -20.93 -13.77
CA ILE A 200 -3.72 -21.89 -14.87
C ILE A 200 -2.25 -22.29 -15.10
N LEU A 201 -1.32 -21.36 -14.88
CA LEU A 201 0.12 -21.54 -15.09
C LEU A 201 0.83 -22.24 -13.92
N ALA A 202 0.38 -22.01 -12.70
CA ALA A 202 1.03 -22.50 -11.48
C ALA A 202 1.29 -24.02 -11.43
N PRO A 203 0.43 -24.91 -11.97
CA PRO A 203 0.70 -26.35 -12.01
C PRO A 203 1.93 -26.75 -12.84
N PHE A 204 2.41 -25.87 -13.73
CA PHE A 204 3.55 -26.12 -14.61
C PHE A 204 4.87 -25.59 -14.05
N GLU A 205 4.88 -25.12 -12.80
CA GLU A 205 6.11 -24.81 -12.06
C GLU A 205 6.95 -26.08 -11.91
N ARG A 206 8.16 -26.08 -12.49
CA ARG A 206 9.07 -27.22 -12.37
C ARG A 206 9.44 -27.40 -10.90
N ALA A 207 9.51 -28.65 -10.46
CA ALA A 207 9.85 -29.02 -9.08
C ALA A 207 11.34 -28.81 -8.72
N THR A 208 11.99 -27.81 -9.33
CA THR A 208 13.33 -27.36 -8.96
C THR A 208 13.23 -26.38 -7.79
N ASP A 209 14.15 -26.52 -6.82
CA ASP A 209 14.10 -25.97 -5.47
C ASP A 209 13.33 -24.64 -5.33
N LYS A 210 12.20 -24.69 -4.61
CA LYS A 210 11.48 -23.48 -4.12
C LYS A 210 12.35 -22.61 -3.18
N GLY A 211 13.55 -23.07 -2.85
CA GLY A 211 14.49 -22.38 -1.99
C GLY A 211 15.20 -21.21 -2.66
N PHE A 212 15.96 -20.51 -1.83
CA PHE A 212 16.91 -19.47 -2.25
C PHE A 212 18.33 -20.04 -2.39
N ALA A 213 18.48 -21.37 -2.30
CA ALA A 213 19.75 -22.06 -2.37
C ALA A 213 20.37 -21.91 -3.76
N GLY A 214 21.63 -21.50 -3.82
CA GLY A 214 22.37 -21.32 -5.08
C GLY A 214 22.06 -20.03 -5.85
N LEU A 215 21.12 -19.20 -5.39
CA LEU A 215 20.87 -17.87 -5.94
C LEU A 215 21.93 -16.88 -5.42
N THR A 216 22.30 -15.93 -6.26
CA THR A 216 23.09 -14.76 -5.86
C THR A 216 22.27 -13.82 -4.98
N ALA A 217 22.93 -12.98 -4.19
CA ALA A 217 22.29 -11.97 -3.36
C ALA A 217 21.33 -11.07 -4.16
N GLU A 218 21.74 -10.69 -5.37
CA GLU A 218 20.95 -9.85 -6.29
C GLU A 218 19.68 -10.55 -6.78
N GLU A 219 19.77 -11.83 -7.13
CA GLU A 219 18.61 -12.63 -7.55
C GLU A 219 17.62 -12.85 -6.40
N VAL A 220 18.13 -13.05 -5.18
CA VAL A 220 17.30 -13.13 -3.97
C VAL A 220 16.60 -11.81 -3.69
N GLU A 221 17.32 -10.69 -3.73
CA GLU A 221 16.74 -9.36 -3.54
C GLU A 221 15.66 -9.07 -4.60
N ALA A 222 15.94 -9.36 -5.87
CA ALA A 222 14.99 -9.21 -6.95
C ALA A 222 13.74 -10.09 -6.75
N LYS A 223 13.91 -11.34 -6.31
CA LYS A 223 12.82 -12.29 -6.04
C LYS A 223 11.93 -11.82 -4.89
N LEU A 224 12.54 -11.27 -3.84
CA LEU A 224 11.88 -10.79 -2.63
C LEU A 224 11.32 -9.36 -2.76
N ALA A 225 11.78 -8.58 -3.73
CA ALA A 225 11.30 -7.22 -3.97
C ALA A 225 9.78 -7.19 -4.21
N GLY A 226 9.10 -6.25 -3.54
CA GLY A 226 7.65 -6.05 -3.68
C GLY A 226 6.75 -7.19 -3.15
N SER A 227 7.31 -8.27 -2.60
CA SER A 227 6.55 -9.40 -2.02
C SER A 227 5.81 -9.06 -0.72
N GLY A 228 5.90 -7.81 -0.25
CA GLY A 228 5.22 -7.39 0.96
C GLY A 228 5.86 -7.86 2.26
N LEU A 229 7.15 -8.23 2.23
CA LEU A 229 7.89 -8.77 3.38
C LEU A 229 7.61 -8.01 4.68
N GLY A 230 7.61 -6.68 4.64
CA GLY A 230 7.41 -5.85 5.81
C GLY A 230 6.12 -6.14 6.61
N GLN A 231 5.08 -6.64 5.95
CA GLN A 231 3.81 -6.98 6.60
C GLN A 231 3.78 -8.40 7.15
N LYS A 232 4.75 -9.26 6.82
CA LYS A 232 4.86 -10.61 7.35
C LYS A 232 5.52 -10.58 8.74
N THR A 233 5.18 -11.54 9.60
CA THR A 233 5.94 -11.79 10.82
C THR A 233 7.25 -12.52 10.50
N LEU A 234 8.23 -12.50 11.42
CA LEU A 234 9.46 -13.27 11.22
C LEU A 234 9.23 -14.79 11.10
N ALA A 235 8.22 -15.33 11.79
CA ALA A 235 7.80 -16.72 11.60
C ALA A 235 7.29 -16.97 10.17
N GLN A 236 6.40 -16.10 9.68
CA GLN A 236 5.89 -16.19 8.30
C GLN A 236 7.00 -16.02 7.27
N LEU A 237 7.97 -15.14 7.54
CA LEU A 237 9.12 -14.93 6.68
C LEU A 237 9.99 -16.21 6.60
N SER A 238 10.24 -16.88 7.72
CA SER A 238 11.00 -18.14 7.74
C SER A 238 10.38 -19.20 6.82
N VAL A 239 9.05 -19.32 6.85
CA VAL A 239 8.29 -20.20 5.95
C VAL A 239 8.45 -19.80 4.48
N VAL A 240 8.34 -18.50 4.17
CA VAL A 240 8.53 -17.98 2.80
C VAL A 240 9.94 -18.27 2.29
N LEU A 241 10.95 -18.14 3.17
CA LEU A 241 12.35 -18.38 2.83
C LEU A 241 12.70 -19.87 2.73
N GLY A 242 11.83 -20.76 3.21
CA GLY A 242 12.12 -22.19 3.33
C GLY A 242 13.26 -22.49 4.31
N VAL A 243 13.48 -21.61 5.30
CA VAL A 243 14.51 -21.79 6.32
C VAL A 243 13.85 -22.18 7.63
N ASP A 244 14.40 -23.18 8.30
CA ASP A 244 13.99 -23.56 9.65
C ASP A 244 14.01 -22.35 10.60
N GLU A 245 12.94 -22.19 11.40
CA GLU A 245 12.74 -21.01 12.25
C GLU A 245 13.91 -20.84 13.22
N ALA A 246 14.35 -21.91 13.90
CA ALA A 246 15.46 -21.83 14.85
C ALA A 246 16.76 -21.39 14.16
N THR A 247 17.02 -21.90 12.96
CA THR A 247 18.17 -21.52 12.13
C THR A 247 18.11 -20.06 11.71
N ALA A 248 16.95 -19.58 11.24
CA ALA A 248 16.76 -18.20 10.82
C ALA A 248 16.97 -17.21 11.98
N PHE A 249 16.41 -17.50 13.16
CA PHE A 249 16.59 -16.69 14.37
C PHE A 249 18.03 -16.74 14.89
N ALA A 250 18.73 -17.87 14.78
CA ALA A 250 20.15 -17.96 15.12
C ALA A 250 20.99 -17.06 14.22
N ARG A 251 20.70 -17.01 12.91
CA ARG A 251 21.38 -16.12 11.95
C ARG A 251 21.10 -14.64 12.23
N LEU A 252 19.87 -14.30 12.57
CA LEU A 252 19.53 -12.93 12.99
C LEU A 252 20.31 -12.50 14.24
N ARG A 253 20.37 -13.36 15.26
CA ARG A 253 21.18 -13.09 16.48
C ARG A 253 22.66 -12.94 16.17
N ALA A 254 23.21 -13.79 15.30
CA ALA A 254 24.60 -13.68 14.85
C ALA A 254 24.87 -12.36 14.12
N ALA A 255 23.87 -11.82 13.42
CA ALA A 255 23.90 -10.51 12.77
C ALA A 255 23.56 -9.33 13.71
N GLY A 256 23.46 -9.57 15.03
CA GLY A 256 23.17 -8.54 16.03
C GLY A 256 21.70 -8.10 16.08
N VAL A 257 20.79 -8.87 15.49
CA VAL A 257 19.36 -8.56 15.46
C VAL A 257 18.62 -9.41 16.50
N GLU A 258 18.04 -8.75 17.49
CA GLU A 258 17.13 -9.36 18.47
C GLU A 258 15.68 -9.13 18.05
N ALA A 259 14.95 -10.24 17.89
CA ALA A 259 13.55 -10.22 17.50
C ALA A 259 12.81 -11.46 17.99
N THR A 260 11.49 -11.36 18.02
CA THR A 260 10.54 -12.44 18.36
C THR A 260 9.82 -12.94 17.11
N ARG A 261 9.14 -14.08 17.22
CA ARG A 261 8.47 -14.72 16.08
C ARG A 261 7.23 -13.96 15.60
N GLU A 262 6.58 -13.20 16.49
CA GLU A 262 5.43 -12.36 16.21
C GLU A 262 5.82 -10.98 15.64
N ASP A 263 7.09 -10.56 15.79
CA ASP A 263 7.55 -9.27 15.30
C ASP A 263 7.34 -9.16 13.79
N LYS A 264 6.81 -8.02 13.34
CA LYS A 264 6.72 -7.69 11.93
C LYS A 264 8.12 -7.41 11.38
N VAL A 265 8.41 -7.94 10.20
CA VAL A 265 9.69 -7.75 9.51
C VAL A 265 10.01 -6.26 9.37
N LYS A 266 9.01 -5.42 9.07
CA LYS A 266 9.20 -3.97 8.94
C LYS A 266 9.68 -3.32 10.24
N ASP A 267 9.05 -3.64 11.36
CA ASP A 267 9.34 -3.01 12.65
C ASP A 267 10.76 -3.38 13.13
N VAL A 268 11.17 -4.64 12.90
CA VAL A 268 12.54 -5.09 13.17
C VAL A 268 13.54 -4.41 12.24
N ALA A 269 13.25 -4.36 10.94
CA ALA A 269 14.12 -3.72 9.97
C ALA A 269 14.34 -2.23 10.33
N GLU A 270 13.28 -1.50 10.67
CA GLU A 270 13.36 -0.10 11.12
C GLU A 270 14.18 0.05 12.41
N ARG A 271 13.98 -0.83 13.41
CA ARG A 271 14.74 -0.83 14.67
C ARG A 271 16.25 -0.93 14.45
N TYR A 272 16.67 -1.67 13.44
CA TYR A 272 18.08 -1.91 13.11
C TYR A 272 18.59 -1.10 11.92
N ALA A 273 17.80 -0.12 11.42
CA ALA A 273 18.12 0.69 10.24
C ALA A 273 18.43 -0.13 8.97
N LEU A 274 17.70 -1.23 8.80
CA LEU A 274 17.77 -2.15 7.66
C LEU A 274 16.54 -2.02 6.77
N ARG A 275 16.65 -2.51 5.53
CA ARG A 275 15.49 -2.78 4.68
C ARG A 275 14.90 -4.15 5.01
N PRO A 276 13.58 -4.35 4.86
CA PRO A 276 12.94 -5.66 5.04
C PRO A 276 13.60 -6.81 4.24
N VAL A 277 14.13 -6.50 3.05
CA VAL A 277 14.82 -7.48 2.21
C VAL A 277 16.19 -7.87 2.78
N GLU A 278 16.94 -6.92 3.36
CA GLU A 278 18.22 -7.19 4.02
C GLU A 278 18.03 -8.08 5.25
N LEU A 279 16.92 -7.88 5.98
CA LEU A 279 16.58 -8.75 7.10
C LEU A 279 16.32 -10.20 6.63
N ALA A 280 15.64 -10.36 5.49
CA ALA A 280 15.43 -11.67 4.86
C ALA A 280 16.74 -12.30 4.36
N MET A 281 17.65 -11.50 3.79
CA MET A 281 18.98 -11.96 3.35
C MET A 281 19.82 -12.46 4.53
N ARG A 282 19.78 -11.78 5.67
CA ARG A 282 20.42 -12.24 6.92
C ARG A 282 19.88 -13.59 7.38
N MET A 283 18.56 -13.81 7.28
CA MET A 283 17.95 -15.12 7.58
C MET A 283 18.41 -16.22 6.61
N LEU A 284 18.83 -15.88 5.39
CA LEU A 284 19.41 -16.78 4.40
C LEU A 284 20.94 -16.96 4.54
N ALA A 285 21.59 -16.25 5.47
CA ALA A 285 23.05 -16.16 5.57
C ALA A 285 23.72 -15.60 4.30
N LEU A 286 23.03 -14.68 3.62
CA LEU A 286 23.55 -13.88 2.51
C LEU A 286 24.02 -12.51 3.01
N PRO A 287 25.01 -11.89 2.33
CA PRO A 287 25.53 -10.57 2.70
C PRO A 287 24.48 -9.46 2.62
#